data_AF-A0A5C4XHZ1-F1
#
_entry.id   AF-A0A5C4XHZ1-F1
#
_cell.length_a   1.000
_cell.length_b   1.000
_cell.length_c   1.000
_cell.angle_alpha   90.00
_cell.angle_beta   90.00
_cell.angle_gamma   90.00
#
_symmetry.space_group_name_H-M   'P 1'
#
loop_
_entity.id
_entity.type
_entity.pdbx_description
1 polymer ?
#
loop_
_entity_poly.entity_id
_entity_poly.type
_entity_poly.pdbx_seq_one_letter_code
_entity_poly.pdbx_strand_id
1 'polypeptide(L)'
;MALELRPNCECCDKDLAPESREAMICTFECTYCADCATNVLAGICPNCSGELVRRPVRPAAALVNNPASTIRVLKAEGCKPQIALTA
;
A
#
# COMPACT_ATOMS: atom_id res chain seq x y z
N MET A 1 13.01 3.96 12.96
CA MET A 1 11.68 4.45 12.54
C MET A 1 10.81 3.25 12.25
N ALA A 2 9.56 3.21 12.73
CA ALA A 2 8.62 2.12 12.42
C ALA A 2 7.85 2.43 11.11
N LEU A 3 7.25 1.41 10.50
CA LEU A 3 6.35 1.58 9.34
C LEU A 3 5.14 2.45 9.71
N GLU A 4 4.66 3.35 8.87
CA GLU A 4 3.54 4.24 9.22
C GLU A 4 2.20 3.48 9.30
N LEU A 5 2.01 2.41 8.52
CA LEU A 5 0.74 1.72 8.32
C LEU A 5 -0.36 2.60 7.72
N ARG A 6 -0.05 3.20 6.56
CA ARG A 6 -0.98 3.68 5.51
C ARG A 6 -2.47 3.31 5.69
N PRO A 7 -3.44 4.16 6.11
CA PRO A 7 -4.80 3.68 6.38
C PRO A 7 -5.63 3.44 5.12
N ASN A 8 -5.13 3.78 3.92
CA ASN A 8 -5.88 3.71 2.67
C ASN A 8 -5.02 3.27 1.48
N CYS A 9 -5.71 2.81 0.43
CA CYS A 9 -5.12 2.60 -0.89
C CYS A 9 -4.93 3.95 -1.59
N GLU A 10 -3.72 4.25 -2.02
CA GLU A 10 -3.40 5.48 -2.75
C GLU A 10 -4.05 5.59 -4.13
N CYS A 11 -4.64 4.49 -4.62
CA CYS A 11 -5.24 4.39 -5.94
C CYS A 11 -6.75 4.64 -5.96
N CYS A 12 -7.47 3.96 -5.06
CA CYS A 12 -8.93 3.90 -5.05
C CYS A 12 -9.53 4.32 -3.71
N ASP A 13 -8.69 4.79 -2.78
CA ASP A 13 -9.06 5.22 -1.43
C ASP A 13 -9.73 4.14 -0.55
N LYS A 14 -9.65 2.85 -0.94
CA LYS A 14 -10.12 1.74 -0.08
C LYS A 14 -9.41 1.77 1.27
N ASP A 15 -10.16 1.61 2.36
CA ASP A 15 -9.60 1.49 3.71
C ASP A 15 -8.74 0.22 3.87
N LEU A 16 -7.59 0.39 4.51
CA LEU A 16 -6.59 -0.65 4.73
C LEU A 16 -6.14 -0.62 6.20
N ALA A 17 -6.96 -1.22 7.06
CA ALA A 17 -6.71 -1.35 8.49
C ALA A 17 -5.32 -1.97 8.79
N PRO A 18 -4.69 -1.68 9.95
CA PRO A 18 -3.34 -2.14 10.29
C PRO A 18 -3.12 -3.67 10.17
N GLU A 19 -4.17 -4.45 10.43
CA GLU A 19 -4.22 -5.90 10.36
C GLU A 19 -4.64 -6.45 8.98
N SER A 20 -5.01 -5.57 8.05
CA SER A 20 -5.47 -5.94 6.71
C SER A 20 -4.43 -6.76 5.98
N ARG A 21 -4.86 -7.90 5.45
CA ARG A 21 -4.04 -8.75 4.58
C ARG A 21 -4.06 -8.30 3.12
N GLU A 22 -4.89 -7.32 2.80
CA GLU A 22 -5.04 -6.78 1.44
C GLU A 22 -4.12 -5.58 1.18
N ALA A 23 -3.42 -5.06 2.20
CA ALA A 23 -2.49 -3.95 2.01
C ALA A 23 -1.18 -4.45 1.36
N MET A 24 -0.81 -3.81 0.27
CA MET A 24 0.44 -4.00 -0.47
C MET A 24 1.27 -2.71 -0.36
N ILE A 25 2.59 -2.84 -0.14
CA ILE A 25 3.51 -1.70 -0.01
C ILE A 25 4.77 -1.90 -0.85
N CYS A 26 5.42 -0.79 -1.19
CA CYS A 26 6.82 -0.78 -1.65
C CYS A 26 7.77 -0.37 -0.52
N THR A 27 9.08 -0.30 -0.81
CA THR A 27 10.14 0.12 0.14
C THR A 27 9.95 1.54 0.73
N PHE A 28 9.20 2.41 0.04
CA PHE A 28 8.87 3.77 0.49
C PHE A 28 7.46 3.89 1.09
N GLU A 29 6.82 2.75 1.36
CA GLU A 29 5.50 2.66 1.95
C GLU A 29 4.37 3.32 1.11
N CYS A 30 4.53 3.37 -0.21
CA CYS A 30 3.38 3.63 -1.07
C CYS A 30 2.39 2.47 -0.90
N THR A 31 1.17 2.76 -0.43
CA THR A 31 0.22 1.73 0.00
C THR A 31 -0.90 1.55 -1.02
N TYR A 32 -1.13 0.31 -1.45
CA TYR A 32 -2.16 -0.06 -2.42
C TYR A 32 -2.95 -1.28 -1.92
N CYS A 33 -4.22 -1.41 -2.29
CA CYS A 33 -4.94 -2.67 -2.03
C CYS A 33 -4.47 -3.76 -3.00
N ALA A 34 -4.68 -5.03 -2.64
CA ALA A 34 -4.31 -6.18 -3.46
C ALA A 34 -4.91 -6.12 -4.87
N ASP A 35 -6.17 -5.66 -4.99
CA ASP A 35 -6.82 -5.49 -6.28
C ASP A 35 -6.10 -4.47 -7.18
N CYS A 36 -5.82 -3.25 -6.70
CA CYS A 36 -5.08 -2.27 -7.48
C CYS A 36 -3.63 -2.70 -7.75
N ALA A 37 -2.98 -3.35 -6.78
CA ALA A 37 -1.62 -3.86 -6.94
C ALA A 37 -1.54 -4.89 -8.08
N THR A 38 -2.49 -5.82 -8.15
CA THR A 38 -2.51 -6.89 -9.17
C THR A 38 -3.10 -6.41 -10.50
N ASN A 39 -4.29 -5.81 -10.47
CA ASN A 39 -5.10 -5.58 -11.67
C ASN A 39 -4.82 -4.25 -12.36
N VAL A 40 -4.27 -3.27 -11.64
CA VAL A 40 -3.93 -1.94 -12.20
C VAL A 40 -2.42 -1.78 -12.33
N LEU A 41 -1.67 -2.20 -11.31
CA LEU A 41 -0.25 -1.90 -11.19
C LEU A 41 0.67 -3.06 -11.57
N ALA A 42 0.13 -4.25 -11.88
CA ALA A 42 0.89 -5.43 -12.25
C ALA A 42 2.05 -5.77 -11.29
N GLY A 43 1.86 -5.51 -10.00
CA GLY A 43 2.85 -5.73 -8.94
C GLY A 43 3.96 -4.67 -8.87
N ILE A 44 3.92 -3.60 -9.66
CA ILE A 44 4.96 -2.57 -9.73
C ILE A 44 4.44 -1.24 -9.18
N CYS A 45 5.17 -0.67 -8.22
CA CYS A 45 4.83 0.62 -7.64
C CYS A 45 5.00 1.75 -8.68
N PRO A 46 3.96 2.54 -8.96
CA PRO A 46 4.02 3.60 -9.97
C PRO A 46 4.85 4.82 -9.55
N ASN A 47 5.27 4.91 -8.28
CA ASN A 47 6.06 6.03 -7.76
C ASN A 47 7.56 5.75 -7.75
N CYS A 48 7.96 4.49 -7.49
CA CYS A 48 9.37 4.13 -7.32
C CYS A 48 9.83 2.99 -8.23
N SER A 49 8.94 2.45 -9.08
CA SER A 49 9.19 1.32 -9.99
C SER A 49 9.64 0.02 -9.32
N GLY A 50 9.51 -0.09 -8.00
CA GLY A 50 9.85 -1.29 -7.24
C GLY A 50 8.67 -2.24 -7.08
N GLU A 51 8.92 -3.42 -6.50
CA GLU A 51 7.86 -4.40 -6.24
C GLU A 51 6.84 -3.92 -5.21
N LEU A 52 5.60 -4.38 -5.37
CA LEU A 52 4.54 -4.30 -4.39
C LEU A 52 4.41 -5.65 -3.69
N VAL A 53 4.75 -5.67 -2.41
CA VAL A 53 4.67 -6.87 -1.57
C VAL A 53 3.63 -6.68 -0.47
N ARG A 54 3.15 -7.79 0.09
CA ARG A 54 2.17 -7.73 1.19
C ARG A 54 2.76 -6.96 2.38
N ARG A 55 2.00 -5.99 2.89
CA ARG A 55 2.35 -5.21 4.09
C ARG A 55 2.44 -6.13 5.32
N PRO A 56 3.55 -6.09 6.07
CA PRO A 56 3.63 -6.76 7.36
C PRO A 56 2.58 -6.23 8.34
N VAL A 57 1.93 -7.13 9.08
CA VAL A 57 0.95 -6.77 10.10
C VAL A 57 1.67 -6.43 11.40
N ARG A 58 1.36 -5.27 11.99
CA ARG A 58 1.79 -4.94 13.35
C ARG A 58 0.87 -5.64 14.37
N PRO A 59 1.40 -6.45 15.29
CA PRO A 59 0.57 -7.10 16.33
C PRO A 59 -0.17 -6.07 17.19
N ALA A 60 -1.36 -6.44 17.68
CA ALA A 60 -2.23 -5.54 18.45
C ALA A 60 -1.54 -4.91 19.67
N ALA A 61 -0.73 -5.68 20.41
CA ALA A 61 0.01 -5.17 21.55
C ALA A 61 1.06 -4.10 21.16
N ALA A 62 1.65 -4.21 19.97
CA ALA A 62 2.63 -3.24 19.48
C ALA A 62 1.99 -1.93 19.01
N LEU A 63 0.71 -1.95 18.62
CA LEU A 63 -0.03 -0.74 18.21
C LEU A 63 -0.24 0.26 19.34
N VAL A 64 -0.25 -0.20 20.61
CA VAL A 64 -0.39 0.68 21.78
C VAL A 64 0.74 1.72 21.84
N ASN A 65 1.97 1.27 21.57
CA ASN A 65 3.16 2.14 21.63
C ASN A 65 3.61 2.64 20.26
N ASN A 66 3.13 2.02 19.18
CA ASN A 66 3.45 2.36 17.80
C ASN A 66 2.14 2.39 17.00
N PRO A 67 1.31 3.43 17.16
CA PRO A 67 0.03 3.50 16.48
C PRO A 67 0.21 3.53 14.96
N ALA A 68 -0.82 3.08 14.25
CA ALA A 68 -0.89 3.24 12.80
C ALA A 68 -1.19 4.70 12.46
N SER A 69 -0.74 5.14 11.29
CA SER A 69 -0.96 6.48 10.79
C SER A 69 -2.44 6.70 10.48
N THR A 70 -2.92 7.90 10.79
CA THR A 70 -4.24 8.39 10.40
C THR A 70 -4.20 9.22 9.11
N ILE A 71 -3.00 9.43 8.55
CA ILE A 71 -2.79 10.25 7.37
C ILE A 71 -3.09 9.43 6.12
N ARG A 72 -4.12 9.83 5.39
CA ARG A 72 -4.44 9.26 4.08
C ARG A 72 -3.55 9.87 3.01
N VAL A 73 -3.16 9.04 2.05
CA VAL A 73 -2.48 9.49 0.83
C VAL A 73 -3.34 9.00 -0.34
N LEU A 74 -3.79 9.90 -1.21
CA LEU A 74 -4.65 9.55 -2.33
C LEU A 74 -4.15 10.26 -3.59
N LYS A 75 -4.03 9.50 -4.68
CA LYS A 75 -3.90 10.06 -6.02
C LYS A 75 -5.29 10.39 -6.53
N ALA A 76 -5.63 11.68 -6.58
CA ALA A 76 -6.96 12.12 -7.00
C ALA A 76 -7.35 11.65 -8.41
N GLU A 77 -6.36 11.44 -9.29
CA GLU A 77 -6.57 10.92 -10.64
C GLU A 77 -6.56 9.38 -10.73
N GLY A 78 -6.41 8.68 -9.61
CA GLY A 78 -6.20 7.24 -9.56
C GLY A 78 -4.80 6.82 -10.05
N CYS A 79 -4.61 5.52 -10.27
CA CYS A 79 -3.37 5.00 -10.87
C CYS A 79 -3.55 4.70 -12.35
N LYS A 80 -2.51 4.97 -13.13
CA LYS A 80 -2.43 4.54 -14.51
C LYS A 80 -2.06 3.05 -14.58
N PRO A 81 -2.73 2.27 -15.44
CA PRO A 81 -2.36 0.88 -15.66
C PRO A 81 -0.87 0.74 -16.00
N GLN A 82 -0.15 -0.11 -15.26
CA GLN A 82 1.22 -0.46 -15.61
C GLN A 82 1.19 -1.68 -16.51
N ILE A 83 1.72 -1.52 -17.72
CA ILE A 83 1.93 -2.65 -18.63
C ILE A 83 3.17 -3.37 -18.09
N ALA A 84 3.02 -4.62 -17.66
CA ALA A 84 4.17 -5.47 -17.39
C ALA A 84 5.01 -5.49 -18.65
N LEU A 85 6.18 -4.84 -18.62
CA LEU A 85 7.14 -4.91 -19.72
C LEU A 85 7.55 -6.38 -19.80
N THR A 86 6.97 -7.11 -20.74
CA THR A 86 7.43 -8.45 -21.10
C THR A 86 8.88 -8.31 -21.49
N ALA A 87 9.76 -8.87 -20.66
CA ALA A 87 11.12 -9.21 -21.08
C ALA A 87 11.05 -10.25 -22.20
#